data_AF-A0A1Q5GCK2-F1
#
_entry.id   AF-A0A1Q5GCK2-F1
#
_cell.length_a   1.000
_cell.length_b   1.000
_cell.length_c   1.000
_cell.angle_alpha   90.00
_cell.angle_beta   90.00
_cell.angle_gamma   90.00
#
_symmetry.space_group_name_H-M   'P 1'
#
loop_
_entity.id
_entity.type
_entity.pdbx_description
1 polymer ?
#
loop_
_entity_poly.entity_id
_entity_poly.type
_entity_poly.pdbx_seq_one_letter_code
_entity_poly.pdbx_strand_id
1 'polypeptide(L)'
;MSRYTEVIVLARGAEEVMEPLTRPDENREWHQCFTRVDEGTFEGSRMPSEECCTWVIQFIRRNWTGLMAHLESLPWPDPWSVQVLIRDEDDDCFGMWMLHDGRLVEVPIPRTERKPFSDTIVGVLSRTDRPGRGPYA
;
A
#
# COMPACT_ATOMS: atom_id res chain seq x y z
N MET A 1 12.43 14.42 -12.68
CA MET A 1 11.19 13.67 -12.98
C MET A 1 10.42 13.54 -11.67
N SER A 2 9.11 13.67 -11.71
CA SER A 2 8.26 13.49 -10.52
C SER A 2 8.05 12.01 -10.30
N ARG A 3 8.67 11.47 -9.25
CA ARG A 3 8.49 10.07 -8.85
C ARG A 3 7.16 9.89 -8.14
N TYR A 4 6.44 8.84 -8.48
CA TYR A 4 5.20 8.47 -7.81
C TYR A 4 5.33 7.16 -7.04
N THR A 5 4.60 7.07 -5.93
CA THR A 5 4.49 5.85 -5.14
C THR A 5 3.02 5.51 -4.96
N GLU A 6 2.67 4.27 -5.28
CA GLU A 6 1.33 3.72 -5.17
C GLU A 6 1.27 2.82 -3.94
N VAL A 7 0.24 3.02 -3.12
CA VAL A 7 -0.03 2.17 -1.96
C VAL A 7 -1.45 1.65 -2.05
N ILE A 8 -1.59 0.33 -1.93
CA ILE A 8 -2.87 -0.37 -1.90
C ILE A 8 -2.98 -1.06 -0.55
N VAL A 9 -4.12 -0.91 0.11
CA VAL A 9 -4.44 -1.60 1.36
C VAL A 9 -5.61 -2.53 1.09
N LEU A 10 -5.45 -3.79 1.52
CA LEU A 10 -6.47 -4.82 1.52
C LEU A 10 -6.73 -5.21 2.98
N ALA A 11 -7.99 -5.19 3.41
CA ALA A 11 -8.37 -5.60 4.75
C ALA A 11 -9.87 -5.96 4.80
N ARG A 12 -10.25 -6.86 5.72
CA ARG A 12 -11.64 -7.24 5.96
C ARG A 12 -12.27 -6.37 7.03
N GLY A 13 -13.51 -5.91 6.79
CA GLY A 13 -14.30 -5.12 7.75
C GLY A 13 -13.63 -3.83 8.22
N ALA A 14 -12.70 -3.27 7.44
CA ALA A 14 -11.86 -2.15 7.84
C ALA A 14 -12.40 -0.78 7.42
N GLU A 15 -13.65 -0.70 6.95
CA GLU A 15 -14.29 0.53 6.48
C GLU A 15 -14.26 1.62 7.54
N GLU A 16 -14.66 1.33 8.77
CA GLU A 16 -14.69 2.33 9.85
C GLU A 16 -13.29 2.87 10.16
N VAL A 17 -12.27 2.02 10.08
CA VAL A 17 -10.87 2.37 10.34
C VAL A 17 -10.26 3.15 9.19
N MET A 18 -10.63 2.83 7.95
CA MET A 18 -10.13 3.48 6.75
C MET A 18 -10.89 4.74 6.36
N GLU A 19 -12.14 4.93 6.82
CA GLU A 19 -12.98 6.07 6.48
C GLU A 19 -12.34 7.44 6.81
N PRO A 20 -11.66 7.64 7.95
CA PRO A 20 -10.94 8.88 8.20
C PRO A 20 -9.82 9.13 7.17
N LEU A 21 -9.21 8.07 6.64
CA LEU A 21 -8.11 8.16 5.68
C LEU A 21 -8.58 8.53 4.27
N THR A 22 -9.89 8.44 3.98
CA THR A 22 -10.49 8.86 2.70
C THR A 22 -10.82 10.35 2.64
N ARG A 23 -10.64 11.08 3.74
CA ARG A 23 -10.96 12.50 3.87
C ARG A 23 -9.70 13.32 4.14
N PRO A 24 -9.65 14.60 3.74
CA PRO A 24 -8.54 15.49 4.10
C PRO A 24 -8.41 15.64 5.63
N ASP A 25 -7.18 15.70 6.13
CA ASP A 25 -6.88 15.94 7.56
C ASP A 25 -5.58 16.73 7.63
N GLU A 26 -5.63 17.91 8.27
CA GLU A 26 -4.53 18.84 8.42
C GLU A 26 -3.47 18.38 9.44
N ASN A 27 -3.80 17.40 10.29
CA ASN A 27 -2.90 16.89 11.32
C ASN A 27 -2.01 15.73 10.83
N ARG A 28 -2.24 15.22 9.61
CA ARG A 28 -1.40 14.16 9.03
C ARG A 28 -0.16 14.75 8.36
N GLU A 29 0.93 14.01 8.44
CA GLU A 29 2.19 14.37 7.76
C GLU A 29 2.06 14.30 6.23
N TRP A 30 1.07 13.57 5.72
CA TRP A 30 0.70 13.51 4.31
C TRP A 30 -0.72 14.03 4.06
N HIS A 31 -0.96 14.49 2.83
CA HIS A 31 -2.18 15.22 2.49
C HIS A 31 -3.10 14.45 1.53
N GLN A 32 -2.57 13.45 0.84
CA GLN A 32 -3.35 12.61 -0.06
C GLN A 32 -4.31 11.72 0.72
N CYS A 33 -5.47 11.47 0.12
CA CYS A 33 -6.51 10.65 0.70
C CYS A 33 -6.58 9.31 -0.02
N PHE A 34 -6.91 8.26 0.72
CA PHE A 34 -7.22 6.97 0.13
C PHE A 34 -8.55 7.03 -0.62
N THR A 35 -8.63 6.33 -1.74
CA THR A 35 -9.88 6.08 -2.46
C THR A 35 -10.26 4.62 -2.24
N ARG A 36 -11.48 4.37 -1.74
CA ARG A 36 -12.02 3.01 -1.71
C ARG A 36 -12.28 2.56 -3.15
N VAL A 37 -11.77 1.39 -3.52
CA VAL A 37 -12.10 0.73 -4.79
C VAL A 37 -13.36 -0.08 -4.53
N ASP A 38 -14.48 0.42 -5.04
CA ASP A 38 -15.82 -0.01 -4.63
C ASP A 38 -16.18 -1.45 -5.06
N GLU A 39 -17.01 -2.09 -4.25
CA GLU A 39 -17.45 -3.50 -4.24
C GLU A 39 -18.33 -3.94 -5.43
N GLY A 40 -18.45 -3.14 -6.48
CA GLY A 40 -19.29 -3.44 -7.65
C GLY A 40 -18.79 -4.59 -8.55
N THR A 41 -17.68 -5.25 -8.20
CA THR A 41 -17.08 -6.32 -9.01
C THR A 41 -17.50 -7.73 -8.61
N PHE A 42 -18.08 -7.91 -7.41
CA PHE A 42 -18.66 -9.19 -6.98
C PHE A 42 -20.18 -9.09 -7.11
N GLU A 43 -20.73 -9.61 -8.21
CA GLU A 43 -22.19 -9.65 -8.44
C GLU A 43 -22.93 -10.30 -7.25
N GLY A 44 -23.80 -9.53 -6.58
CA GLY A 44 -24.98 -10.09 -5.91
C GLY A 44 -25.21 -9.76 -4.44
N SER A 45 -24.29 -9.09 -3.74
CA SER A 45 -24.40 -8.87 -2.29
C SER A 45 -24.43 -7.38 -1.95
N ARG A 46 -25.62 -6.84 -1.67
CA ARG A 46 -25.82 -5.51 -1.05
C ARG A 46 -25.81 -5.58 0.49
N MET A 47 -25.13 -6.57 1.04
CA MET A 47 -24.98 -6.73 2.49
C MET A 47 -23.58 -6.25 2.88
N PRO A 48 -23.40 -5.68 4.08
CA PRO A 48 -22.06 -5.39 4.63
C PRO A 48 -21.44 -6.74 4.94
N SER A 49 -20.83 -7.35 3.93
CA SER A 49 -20.30 -8.69 4.04
C SER A 49 -18.91 -8.63 4.65
N GLU A 50 -18.47 -9.75 5.19
CA GLU A 50 -17.09 -10.03 5.63
C GLU A 50 -16.07 -9.96 4.47
N GLU A 51 -16.39 -9.22 3.41
CA GLU A 51 -15.65 -9.10 2.18
C GLU A 51 -14.37 -8.30 2.39
N CYS A 52 -13.38 -8.61 1.55
CA CYS A 52 -12.12 -7.91 1.54
C CYS A 52 -12.31 -6.59 0.77
N CYS A 53 -12.15 -5.47 1.46
CA CYS A 53 -12.20 -4.17 0.84
C CYS A 53 -10.80 -3.75 0.36
N THR A 54 -10.76 -2.86 -0.62
CA THR A 54 -9.53 -2.34 -1.21
C THR A 54 -9.51 -0.82 -1.16
N TRP A 55 -8.38 -0.24 -0.75
CA TRP A 55 -8.15 1.21 -0.78
C TRP A 55 -6.84 1.52 -1.49
N VAL A 56 -6.84 2.58 -2.29
CA VAL A 56 -5.68 3.00 -3.08
C VAL A 56 -5.35 4.46 -2.80
N ILE A 57 -4.06 4.77 -2.67
CA ILE A 57 -3.52 6.13 -2.59
C ILE A 57 -2.30 6.23 -3.50
N GLN A 58 -2.12 7.38 -4.14
CA GLN A 58 -0.94 7.67 -4.96
C GLN A 58 -0.29 8.96 -4.48
N PHE A 59 1.01 8.89 -4.21
CA PHE A 59 1.85 10.03 -3.86
C PHE A 59 2.60 10.50 -5.10
N ILE A 60 2.52 11.80 -5.41
CA ILE A 60 3.21 12.43 -6.56
C ILE A 60 4.46 13.21 -6.08
N ARG A 61 4.71 13.20 -4.76
CA ARG A 61 5.84 13.87 -4.08
C ARG A 61 6.28 13.02 -2.89
N ARG A 62 7.46 13.35 -2.32
CA ARG A 62 8.01 12.76 -1.09
C ARG A 62 7.27 13.19 0.16
N ASN A 63 5.96 12.93 0.20
CA ASN A 63 5.10 13.32 1.31
C ASN A 63 4.34 12.11 1.84
N TRP A 64 5.04 11.01 2.08
CA TRP A 64 4.54 9.74 2.63
C TRP A 64 5.12 9.43 4.01
N THR A 65 5.82 10.39 4.62
CA THR A 65 6.42 10.23 5.95
C THR A 65 5.34 9.84 6.96
N GLY A 66 5.65 8.88 7.83
CA GLY A 66 4.73 8.40 8.84
C GLY A 66 3.63 7.45 8.35
N LEU A 67 3.45 7.24 7.03
CA LEU A 67 2.37 6.41 6.50
C LEU A 67 2.38 4.98 7.06
N MET A 68 3.54 4.31 7.01
CA MET A 68 3.66 2.92 7.49
C MET A 68 3.37 2.82 8.98
N ALA A 69 3.99 3.69 9.79
CA ALA A 69 3.75 3.72 11.24
C ALA A 69 2.30 4.04 11.58
N HIS A 70 1.64 4.90 10.79
CA HIS A 70 0.22 5.17 10.96
C HIS A 70 -0.62 3.95 10.66
N LEU A 71 -0.40 3.26 9.54
CA LEU A 71 -1.11 2.02 9.20
C LEU A 71 -0.89 0.94 10.27
N GLU A 72 0.30 0.83 10.85
CA GLU A 72 0.58 -0.07 11.99
C GLU A 72 -0.21 0.29 13.25
N SER A 73 -0.46 1.59 13.48
CA SER A 73 -1.17 2.08 14.67
C SER A 73 -2.69 1.96 14.60
N LEU A 74 -3.25 1.68 13.41
CA LEU A 74 -4.69 1.61 13.24
C LEU A 74 -5.28 0.40 13.98
N PRO A 75 -6.47 0.54 14.61
CA PRO A 75 -7.12 -0.53 15.35
C PRO A 75 -7.85 -1.49 14.40
N TRP A 76 -7.09 -2.22 13.58
CA TRP A 76 -7.65 -3.15 12.59
C TRP A 76 -8.58 -4.20 13.21
N PRO A 77 -9.81 -4.39 12.71
CA PRO A 77 -10.74 -5.39 13.24
C PRO A 77 -10.27 -6.82 13.05
N ASP A 78 -9.65 -7.11 11.89
CA ASP A 78 -8.95 -8.36 11.59
C ASP A 78 -7.51 -8.07 11.11
N PRO A 79 -6.55 -7.90 12.03
CA PRO A 79 -5.16 -7.59 11.70
C PRO A 79 -4.51 -8.63 10.76
N TRP A 80 -4.93 -9.90 10.84
CA TRP A 80 -4.38 -10.99 10.04
C TRP A 80 -4.79 -10.92 8.57
N SER A 81 -5.84 -10.14 8.25
CA SER A 81 -6.27 -9.89 6.88
C SER A 81 -5.53 -8.74 6.20
N VAL A 82 -4.80 -7.92 6.97
CA VAL A 82 -4.21 -6.67 6.46
C VAL A 82 -3.02 -6.96 5.56
N GLN A 83 -3.15 -6.58 4.29
CA GLN A 83 -2.08 -6.60 3.31
C GLN A 83 -1.89 -5.20 2.74
N VAL A 84 -0.65 -4.73 2.71
CA VAL A 84 -0.28 -3.44 2.12
C VAL A 84 0.62 -3.73 0.94
N LEU A 85 0.20 -3.32 -0.25
CA LEU A 85 1.02 -3.38 -1.46
C LEU A 85 1.62 -2.01 -1.72
N ILE A 86 2.93 -1.94 -1.93
CA ILE A 86 3.63 -0.69 -2.20
C ILE A 86 4.43 -0.85 -3.48
N ARG A 87 4.30 0.13 -4.38
CA ARG A 87 5.08 0.19 -5.61
C ARG A 87 5.58 1.62 -5.82
N ASP A 88 6.88 1.78 -5.87
CA ASP A 88 7.50 2.99 -6.41
C ASP A 88 7.56 2.94 -7.95
N GLU A 89 7.67 4.10 -8.61
CA GLU A 89 7.77 4.19 -10.07
C GLU A 89 8.85 3.27 -10.66
N ASP A 90 9.99 3.13 -9.97
CA ASP A 90 11.12 2.31 -10.40
C ASP A 90 11.05 0.84 -9.97
N ASP A 91 10.00 0.45 -9.24
CA ASP A 91 9.78 -0.95 -8.87
C ASP A 91 9.29 -1.77 -10.07
N ASP A 92 9.82 -2.99 -10.18
CA ASP A 92 9.40 -3.96 -11.19
C ASP A 92 8.02 -4.56 -10.90
N CYS A 93 7.61 -4.60 -9.63
CA CYS A 93 6.32 -5.09 -9.16
C CYS A 93 5.99 -4.49 -7.78
N PHE A 94 4.75 -4.66 -7.33
CA PHE A 94 4.38 -4.33 -5.95
C PHE A 94 5.14 -5.23 -4.97
N GLY A 95 5.75 -4.63 -3.96
CA GLY A 95 6.09 -5.33 -2.73
C GLY A 95 4.82 -5.58 -1.91
N MET A 96 4.87 -6.54 -0.99
CA MET A 96 3.74 -6.88 -0.12
C MET A 96 4.18 -6.88 1.33
N TRP A 97 3.42 -6.21 2.18
CA TRP A 97 3.59 -6.22 3.63
C TRP A 97 2.34 -6.82 4.27
N MET A 98 2.54 -7.63 5.30
CA MET A 98 1.46 -8.14 6.14
C MET A 98 1.64 -7.63 7.56
N LEU A 99 0.53 -7.37 8.23
CA LEU A 99 0.56 -6.95 9.62
C LEU A 99 0.79 -8.19 10.52
N HIS A 100 1.94 -8.22 11.18
CA HIS A 100 2.34 -9.27 12.12
C HIS A 100 2.77 -8.63 13.44
N ASP A 101 2.18 -9.07 14.54
CA ASP A 101 2.49 -8.55 15.89
C ASP A 101 2.44 -7.01 15.98
N GLY A 102 1.48 -6.39 15.26
CA GLY A 102 1.30 -4.95 15.20
C GLY A 102 2.32 -4.20 14.34
N ARG A 103 3.08 -4.90 13.49
CA ARG A 103 4.07 -4.30 12.57
C ARG A 103 3.87 -4.78 11.14
N LEU A 104 4.07 -3.89 10.18
CA LEU A 104 4.03 -4.23 8.77
C LEU A 104 5.37 -4.83 8.37
N VAL A 105 5.37 -6.14 8.11
CA VAL A 105 6.56 -6.89 7.74
C VAL A 105 6.48 -7.25 6.26
N GLU A 106 7.54 -6.97 5.51
CA GLU A 106 7.61 -7.32 4.09
C GLU A 106 7.62 -8.84 3.92
N VAL A 107 6.75 -9.34 3.04
CA VAL A 107 6.69 -10.73 2.64
C VAL A 107 7.65 -10.95 1.46
N PRO A 108 8.65 -11.85 1.57
CA PRO A 108 9.58 -12.10 0.48
C PRO A 108 8.89 -12.63 -0.77
N ILE A 109 8.99 -11.88 -1.87
CA ILE A 109 8.49 -12.33 -3.18
C ILE A 109 9.62 -13.06 -3.91
N PRO A 110 9.41 -14.30 -4.41
CA PRO A 110 10.44 -15.04 -5.12
C PRO A 110 11.05 -14.24 -6.29
N ARG A 111 12.37 -14.34 -6.46
CA ARG A 111 13.12 -13.69 -7.55
C ARG A 111 13.02 -12.16 -7.54
N THR A 112 12.94 -11.59 -6.34
CA THR A 112 13.01 -10.15 -6.14
C THR A 112 14.14 -9.79 -5.19
N GLU A 113 14.70 -8.60 -5.36
CA GLU A 113 15.68 -8.00 -4.48
C GLU A 113 15.28 -6.57 -4.18
N ARG A 114 15.27 -6.18 -2.90
CA ARG A 114 15.03 -4.81 -2.47
C ARG A 114 16.34 -4.10 -2.20
N LYS A 115 16.57 -2.98 -2.91
CA LYS A 115 17.73 -2.12 -2.72
C LYS A 115 17.32 -0.87 -1.96
N PRO A 116 18.01 -0.51 -0.87
CA PRO A 116 17.74 0.73 -0.16
C PRO A 116 17.85 1.93 -1.10
N PHE A 117 16.84 2.80 -1.07
CA PHE A 117 16.85 4.06 -1.80
C PHE A 117 16.15 5.13 -0.95
N SER A 118 16.89 6.17 -0.57
CA SER A 118 16.45 7.19 0.40
C SER A 118 15.19 7.94 -0.03
N ASP A 119 14.87 7.91 -1.33
CA ASP A 119 13.79 8.71 -1.91
C ASP A 119 12.53 7.87 -2.18
N THR A 120 12.36 6.76 -1.47
CA THR A 120 11.17 5.87 -1.51
C THR A 120 10.69 5.55 -0.10
N ILE A 121 9.48 4.99 0.04
CA ILE A 121 8.96 4.53 1.34
C ILE A 121 9.82 3.38 1.91
N VAL A 122 10.21 2.45 1.04
CA VAL A 122 10.74 1.13 1.46
C VAL A 122 12.03 0.71 0.73
N GLY A 123 12.46 1.43 -0.29
CA GLY A 123 13.51 1.03 -1.24
C GLY A 123 12.93 0.64 -2.59
N VAL A 124 13.80 0.30 -3.55
CA VAL A 124 13.40 -0.15 -4.89
C VAL A 124 13.39 -1.68 -4.97
N LEU A 125 12.29 -2.26 -5.43
CA LEU A 125 12.12 -3.70 -5.65
C LEU A 125 12.35 -4.05 -7.12
N SER A 126 13.38 -4.85 -7.39
CA SER A 126 13.69 -5.31 -8.74
C SER A 126 13.57 -6.83 -8.86
N ARG A 127 13.13 -7.31 -10.02
CA ARG A 127 13.12 -8.73 -10.38
C ARG A 127 14.52 -9.16 -10.79
N THR A 128 15.01 -10.23 -10.18
CA THR A 128 16.33 -10.80 -10.48
C THR A 128 16.34 -11.62 -11.78
N ASP A 129 15.16 -11.98 -12.29
CA ASP A 129 14.98 -12.74 -13.54
C ASP A 129 14.51 -11.87 -14.72
N ARG A 130 14.42 -10.55 -14.52
CA ARG A 130 14.16 -9.61 -15.60
C ARG A 130 15.44 -9.42 -16.42
N PRO A 131 15.42 -9.61 -17.76
CA PRO A 131 16.53 -9.21 -18.61
C PRO A 131 16.77 -7.71 -18.37
N GLY A 132 17.99 -7.34 -18.01
CA GLY A 132 18.30 -6.00 -17.52
C GLY A 132 17.66 -4.91 -18.38
N ARG A 133 17.01 -3.92 -17.76
CA ARG A 133 16.68 -2.65 -18.40
C ARG A 133 18.01 -2.08 -18.90
N GLY A 134 18.34 -2.34 -20.16
CA GLY A 134 19.48 -1.72 -20.80
C GLY A 134 19.30 -0.19 -20.77
N PRO A 135 20.38 0.59 -20.83
CA PRO A 135 20.34 2.05 -20.67
C PRO A 135 19.62 2.82 -21.81
N TYR A 136 18.80 2.15 -22.62
CA TYR A 136 18.10 2.71 -23.78
C TYR A 136 16.66 2.18 -23.90
N ALA A 137 15.91 2.21 -22.79
CA ALA A 137 14.46 2.04 -22.81
C ALA A 137 13.79 3.38 -22.49
#